data_AF-A0A4Q3TX18-F1
#
_entry.id   AF-A0A4Q3TX18-F1
#
_cell.length_a   1.000
_cell.length_b   1.000
_cell.length_c   1.000
_cell.angle_alpha   90.00
_cell.angle_beta   90.00
_cell.angle_gamma   90.00
#
_symmetry.space_group_name_H-M   'P 1'
#
loop_
_entity.id
_entity.type
_entity.pdbx_description
1 polymer ?
#
loop_
_entity_poly.entity_id
_entity_poly.type
_entity_poly.pdbx_seq_one_letter_code
_entity_poly.pdbx_strand_id
1 'polypeptide(L)'
;RDFFGRSQLSQFMDQTNPLAELTHKRRLSALGPGGLNRDRAGFEVRDVHPSHYGRICPIETPEGPNIGLINSMCTYARINEFGFIETPYRRVVDSKVTNEIEYLTADQEENYLIAQANNPITKDGSFTTERITAREKGGEFIEALPTEVNYMDVSPKQLVSVAAGLIPFLEHDDANRALMGSNMQRQGVPLLVSEAPLVGTGLEGKAARDSRAVVVSEADGIVAAATAEIIITTPDGKLPVSDEKFLSDAESVKTNIDKGILAYPLRKFMRSNAGTCINQKPIVKLGQKIKKGQVLADGPNTEDGELAIGRNVLVGFMPWNGYNFEDAIVISERVVKDDVFTSIHISEFDVAARDTKLGPEEITRDIPNVGEEALRNLDHDGIIRIGAEVKPGDILVGKITPKSETELAPEERLLRAIFGEKAADVKDTSLRVPSGCVGIVQDVRVSQSGFAKKRQEKVDPVELKKTLKKINDEHKKKADKLTDDLTERLSDI
;
A
#
# COMPACT_ATOMS: atom_id res chain seq x y z
N ARG A 1 -19.15 -14.18 8.42
CA ARG A 1 -18.73 -12.97 9.16
C ARG A 1 -17.67 -13.30 10.20
N ASP A 2 -17.91 -14.29 11.06
CA ASP A 2 -16.98 -14.62 12.16
C ASP A 2 -15.61 -15.13 11.68
N PHE A 3 -15.56 -15.92 10.59
CA PHE A 3 -14.30 -16.33 9.97
C PHE A 3 -13.42 -15.13 9.59
N PHE A 4 -13.94 -14.19 8.78
CA PHE A 4 -13.16 -13.03 8.34
C PHE A 4 -12.80 -12.06 9.48
N GLY A 5 -13.63 -11.95 10.52
CA GLY A 5 -13.40 -11.01 11.62
C GLY A 5 -12.51 -11.55 12.75
N ARG A 6 -12.40 -12.88 12.93
CA ARG A 6 -11.74 -13.48 14.10
C ARG A 6 -10.77 -14.62 13.79
N SER A 7 -10.73 -15.14 12.55
CA SER A 7 -9.81 -16.22 12.20
C SER A 7 -8.37 -15.73 12.19
N GLN A 8 -7.45 -16.54 12.70
CA GLN A 8 -6.00 -16.28 12.62
C GLN A 8 -5.47 -16.25 11.18
N LEU A 9 -6.17 -16.92 10.26
CA LEU A 9 -5.84 -16.93 8.83
C LEU A 9 -6.37 -15.68 8.10
N SER A 10 -7.33 -14.96 8.70
CA SER A 10 -7.84 -13.69 8.18
C SER A 10 -7.04 -12.54 8.78
N GLN A 11 -5.92 -12.21 8.14
CA GLN A 11 -4.98 -11.20 8.62
C GLN A 11 -5.17 -9.88 7.89
N PHE A 12 -4.85 -8.77 8.58
CA PHE A 12 -4.70 -7.50 7.89
C PHE A 12 -3.58 -7.61 6.87
N MET A 13 -3.88 -7.16 5.66
CA MET A 13 -2.95 -7.23 4.56
C MET A 13 -1.74 -6.33 4.83
N ASP A 14 -0.56 -6.92 4.92
CA ASP A 14 0.71 -6.19 4.93
C ASP A 14 0.85 -5.40 3.63
N GLN A 15 0.79 -4.07 3.75
CA GLN A 15 0.81 -3.11 2.66
C GLN A 15 1.89 -2.05 2.91
N THR A 16 3.03 -2.48 3.44
CA THR A 16 4.20 -1.60 3.57
C THR A 16 4.71 -1.18 2.19
N ASN A 17 4.89 -2.16 1.29
CA ASN A 17 5.25 -1.98 -0.11
C ASN A 17 4.64 -3.11 -0.99
N PRO A 18 4.72 -3.04 -2.34
CA PRO A 18 4.15 -4.05 -3.22
C PRO A 18 4.70 -5.48 -3.03
N LEU A 19 5.96 -5.61 -2.62
CA LEU A 19 6.58 -6.92 -2.37
C LEU A 19 6.01 -7.55 -1.11
N ALA A 20 5.86 -6.78 -0.03
CA ALA A 20 5.22 -7.24 1.20
C ALA A 20 3.81 -7.77 0.92
N GLU A 21 3.06 -7.04 0.10
CA GLU A 21 1.72 -7.42 -0.34
C GLU A 21 1.71 -8.76 -1.11
N LEU A 22 2.59 -8.87 -2.11
CA LEU A 22 2.69 -10.06 -2.96
C LEU A 22 3.12 -11.29 -2.15
N THR A 23 4.12 -11.14 -1.30
CA THR A 23 4.60 -12.21 -0.42
C THR A 23 3.52 -12.64 0.56
N HIS A 24 2.80 -11.70 1.18
CA HIS A 24 1.78 -12.05 2.17
C HIS A 24 0.67 -12.90 1.55
N LYS A 25 0.27 -12.63 0.31
CA LYS A 25 -0.70 -13.46 -0.44
C LYS A 25 -0.20 -14.88 -0.74
N ARG A 26 1.12 -15.10 -0.79
CA ARG A 26 1.78 -16.38 -1.11
C ARG A 26 2.35 -17.10 0.12
N ARG A 27 1.98 -16.64 1.32
CA ARG A 27 2.45 -17.17 2.59
C ARG A 27 1.74 -18.48 2.93
N LEU A 28 2.52 -19.46 3.35
CA LEU A 28 2.08 -20.73 3.90
C LEU A 28 2.20 -20.67 5.43
N SER A 29 1.14 -21.04 6.14
CA SER A 29 1.11 -21.07 7.61
C SER A 29 0.74 -22.47 8.09
N ALA A 30 1.60 -23.06 8.91
CA ALA A 30 1.28 -24.28 9.66
C ALA A 30 0.42 -24.00 10.91
N LEU A 31 0.29 -22.72 11.30
CA LEU A 31 -0.52 -22.27 12.43
C LEU A 31 -1.97 -22.02 11.99
N GLY A 32 -2.91 -22.29 12.90
CA GLY A 32 -4.33 -21.98 12.72
C GLY A 32 -5.26 -23.11 13.19
N PRO A 33 -6.58 -22.93 13.07
CA PRO A 33 -7.54 -23.99 13.38
C PRO A 33 -7.28 -25.25 12.55
N GLY A 34 -7.07 -26.39 13.21
CA GLY A 34 -6.71 -27.66 12.56
C GLY A 34 -5.23 -27.82 12.20
N GLY A 35 -4.42 -26.78 12.42
CA GLY A 35 -2.96 -26.83 12.27
C GLY A 35 -2.23 -27.07 13.58
N LEU A 36 -0.96 -26.69 13.61
CA LEU A 36 -0.11 -26.80 14.79
C LEU A 36 -0.33 -25.62 15.73
N ASN A 37 -0.20 -25.89 17.03
CA ASN A 37 -0.07 -24.82 18.02
C ASN A 37 1.41 -24.50 18.20
N ARG A 38 1.75 -23.21 18.30
CA ARG A 38 3.13 -22.72 18.30
C ARG A 38 3.99 -23.38 19.38
N ASP A 39 3.45 -23.53 20.58
CA ASP A 39 4.17 -24.06 21.75
C ASP A 39 4.30 -25.59 21.71
N ARG A 40 3.54 -26.27 20.84
CA ARG A 40 3.60 -27.73 20.62
C ARG A 40 4.41 -28.11 19.38
N ALA A 41 4.82 -27.14 18.57
CA ALA A 41 5.59 -27.37 17.36
C ALA A 41 7.07 -27.59 17.71
N GLY A 42 7.50 -28.85 17.69
CA GLY A 42 8.88 -29.26 17.92
C GLY A 42 9.83 -28.86 16.80
N PHE A 43 11.07 -29.35 16.89
CA PHE A 43 12.13 -29.04 15.92
C PHE A 43 11.84 -29.65 14.53
N GLU A 44 11.36 -30.90 14.48
CA GLU A 44 11.15 -31.65 13.24
C GLU A 44 10.21 -30.98 12.24
N VAL A 45 9.17 -30.29 12.72
CA VAL A 45 8.19 -29.59 11.87
C VAL A 45 8.67 -28.21 11.40
N ARG A 46 9.75 -27.69 11.99
CA ARG A 46 10.35 -26.40 11.64
C ARG A 46 11.53 -26.55 10.68
N ASP A 47 12.08 -27.75 10.59
CA ASP A 47 13.25 -28.04 9.76
C ASP A 47 12.89 -28.10 8.27
N VAL A 48 13.90 -27.93 7.42
CA VAL A 48 13.73 -27.95 5.96
C VAL A 48 13.76 -29.38 5.47
N HIS A 49 12.62 -29.87 4.98
CA HIS A 49 12.55 -31.19 4.37
C HIS A 49 12.99 -31.16 2.90
N PRO A 50 13.69 -32.18 2.37
CA PRO A 50 14.10 -32.22 0.95
C PRO A 50 12.96 -32.06 -0.06
N SER A 51 11.74 -32.50 0.27
CA SER A 51 10.56 -32.32 -0.59
C SER A 51 10.11 -30.86 -0.74
N HIS A 52 10.61 -29.95 0.10
CA HIS A 52 10.36 -28.51 -0.04
C HIS A 52 11.00 -27.93 -1.31
N TYR A 53 11.99 -28.62 -1.90
CA TYR A 53 12.67 -28.20 -3.12
C TYR A 53 11.67 -27.82 -4.22
N GLY A 54 11.75 -26.58 -4.70
CA GLY A 54 10.86 -26.06 -5.74
C GLY A 54 9.41 -25.79 -5.31
N ARG A 55 9.05 -26.03 -4.04
CA ARG A 55 7.68 -25.90 -3.49
C ARG A 55 7.59 -24.82 -2.42
N ILE A 56 8.40 -24.95 -1.37
CA ILE A 56 8.44 -24.06 -0.21
C ILE A 56 9.86 -23.49 -0.13
N CYS A 57 9.98 -22.16 -0.06
CA CYS A 57 11.28 -21.52 -0.02
C CYS A 57 11.98 -21.84 1.31
N PRO A 58 13.23 -22.34 1.29
CA PRO A 58 13.96 -22.65 2.51
C PRO A 58 14.58 -21.43 3.20
N ILE A 59 14.61 -20.27 2.52
CA ILE A 59 15.25 -19.04 3.02
C ILE A 59 14.23 -18.11 3.67
N GLU A 60 13.05 -17.94 3.06
CA GLU A 60 12.10 -16.92 3.49
C GLU A 60 11.18 -17.44 4.61
N THR A 61 11.57 -17.15 5.85
CA THR A 61 10.76 -17.40 7.05
C THR A 61 10.98 -16.27 8.08
N PRO A 62 9.99 -15.92 8.92
CA PRO A 62 10.18 -14.93 9.97
C PRO A 62 11.23 -15.38 11.00
N GLU A 63 12.01 -14.43 11.47
CA GLU A 63 12.93 -14.65 12.60
C GLU A 63 12.15 -14.76 13.92
N GLY A 64 12.68 -15.55 14.85
CA GLY A 64 12.11 -15.71 16.20
C GLY A 64 11.14 -16.89 16.32
N PRO A 65 10.06 -16.77 17.13
CA PRO A 65 9.31 -17.94 17.58
C PRO A 65 8.49 -18.64 16.49
N ASN A 66 8.29 -17.99 15.34
CA ASN A 66 7.54 -18.52 14.21
C ASN A 66 8.42 -19.11 13.10
N ILE A 67 9.74 -19.21 13.32
CA ILE A 67 10.69 -19.80 12.37
C ILE A 67 10.24 -21.21 11.96
N GLY A 68 10.23 -21.47 10.66
CA GLY A 68 9.81 -22.75 10.04
C GLY A 68 8.30 -23.00 10.01
N LEU A 69 7.50 -22.27 10.80
CA LEU A 69 6.04 -22.42 10.86
C LEU A 69 5.30 -21.54 9.84
N ILE A 70 5.97 -20.48 9.39
CA ILE A 70 5.50 -19.57 8.36
C ILE A 70 6.56 -19.53 7.27
N ASN A 71 6.21 -19.98 6.08
CA ASN A 71 7.10 -20.03 4.93
C ASN A 71 6.44 -19.38 3.72
N SER A 72 7.20 -19.14 2.66
CA SER A 72 6.67 -18.63 1.39
C SER A 72 6.72 -19.69 0.31
N MET A 73 5.76 -19.68 -0.62
CA MET A 73 5.84 -20.52 -1.82
C MET A 73 7.02 -20.11 -2.72
N CYS A 74 7.65 -21.10 -3.34
CA CYS A 74 8.65 -20.90 -4.38
C CYS A 74 8.06 -20.21 -5.62
N THR A 75 8.93 -19.73 -6.50
CA THR A 75 8.56 -18.92 -7.67
C THR A 75 7.61 -19.64 -8.64
N TYR A 76 7.91 -20.89 -9.00
CA TYR A 76 7.13 -21.66 -9.99
C TYR A 76 6.16 -22.68 -9.39
N ALA A 77 6.08 -22.75 -8.05
CA ALA A 77 5.18 -23.65 -7.36
C ALA A 77 3.71 -23.32 -7.65
N ARG A 78 2.88 -24.36 -7.78
CA ARG A 78 1.42 -24.24 -7.92
C ARG A 78 0.71 -25.22 -6.98
N ILE A 79 -0.54 -24.94 -6.66
CA ILE A 79 -1.39 -25.84 -5.87
C ILE A 79 -2.33 -26.57 -6.84
N ASN A 80 -2.40 -27.89 -6.74
CA ASN A 80 -3.30 -28.70 -7.57
C ASN A 80 -4.71 -28.80 -6.98
N GLU A 81 -5.62 -29.48 -7.70
CA GLU A 81 -7.02 -29.61 -7.30
C GLU A 81 -7.21 -30.36 -5.96
N PHE A 82 -6.25 -31.20 -5.57
CA PHE A 82 -6.25 -31.93 -4.30
C PHE A 82 -5.61 -31.15 -3.15
N GLY A 83 -5.06 -29.97 -3.42
CA GLY A 83 -4.39 -29.12 -2.41
C GLY A 83 -2.90 -29.43 -2.20
N PHE A 84 -2.28 -30.29 -3.00
CA PHE A 84 -0.84 -30.54 -2.96
C PHE A 84 -0.07 -29.49 -3.75
N ILE A 85 1.16 -29.20 -3.31
CA ILE A 85 2.06 -28.28 -4.01
C ILE A 85 2.86 -29.06 -5.06
N GLU A 86 2.73 -28.63 -6.30
CA GLU A 86 3.46 -29.16 -7.45
C GLU A 86 4.53 -28.18 -7.89
N THR A 87 5.60 -28.72 -8.47
CA THR A 87 6.69 -27.94 -9.06
C THR A 87 6.95 -28.44 -10.49
N PRO A 88 7.26 -27.54 -11.43
CA PRO A 88 7.43 -27.93 -12.83
C PRO A 88 8.82 -28.51 -13.10
N TYR A 89 8.88 -29.51 -13.96
CA TYR A 89 10.12 -30.11 -14.47
C TYR A 89 10.05 -30.27 -15.99
N ARG A 90 11.21 -30.24 -16.65
CA ARG A 90 11.35 -30.54 -18.08
C ARG A 90 11.58 -32.03 -18.25
N ARG A 91 10.82 -32.68 -19.13
CA ARG A 91 10.98 -34.11 -19.40
C ARG A 91 12.24 -34.40 -20.20
N VAL A 92 12.99 -35.42 -19.81
CA VAL A 92 14.16 -35.93 -20.53
C VAL A 92 13.79 -37.25 -21.21
N VAL A 93 13.98 -37.33 -22.53
CA VAL A 93 13.73 -38.54 -23.33
C VAL A 93 14.97 -38.82 -24.15
N ASP A 94 15.46 -40.06 -24.12
CA ASP A 94 16.68 -40.50 -24.83
C ASP A 94 17.89 -39.57 -24.57
N SER A 95 18.10 -39.20 -23.30
CA SER A 95 19.17 -38.27 -22.87
C SER A 95 19.07 -36.85 -23.45
N LYS A 96 17.91 -36.46 -23.98
CA LYS A 96 17.63 -35.12 -24.51
C LYS A 96 16.55 -34.44 -23.69
N VAL A 97 16.87 -33.23 -23.23
CA VAL A 97 15.94 -32.39 -22.49
C VAL A 97 14.94 -31.77 -23.45
N THR A 98 13.67 -32.11 -23.28
CA THR A 98 12.58 -31.59 -24.11
C THR A 98 12.07 -30.23 -23.59
N ASN A 99 11.14 -29.61 -24.34
CA ASN A 99 10.41 -28.42 -23.91
C ASN A 99 9.05 -28.77 -23.28
N GLU A 100 8.76 -30.06 -23.08
CA GLU A 100 7.57 -30.52 -22.38
C GLU A 100 7.75 -30.30 -20.88
N ILE A 101 6.86 -29.50 -20.29
CA ILE A 101 6.85 -29.18 -18.86
C ILE A 101 5.78 -30.01 -18.19
N GLU A 102 6.18 -30.80 -17.20
CA GLU A 102 5.28 -31.60 -16.38
C GLU A 102 5.39 -31.15 -14.92
N TYR A 103 4.26 -31.06 -14.25
CA TYR A 103 4.20 -30.64 -12.85
C TYR A 103 4.07 -31.89 -11.98
N LEU A 104 5.02 -32.06 -11.06
CA LEU A 104 5.08 -33.24 -10.21
C LEU A 104 4.81 -32.88 -8.74
N THR A 105 4.00 -33.72 -8.09
CA THR A 105 3.83 -33.70 -6.63
C THR A 105 5.05 -34.31 -5.93
N ALA A 106 5.16 -34.13 -4.62
CA ALA A 106 6.33 -34.60 -3.86
C ALA A 106 6.50 -36.12 -3.89
N ASP A 107 5.40 -36.88 -3.87
CA ASP A 107 5.37 -38.35 -3.95
C ASP A 107 5.74 -38.87 -5.33
N GLN A 108 5.34 -38.18 -6.39
CA GLN A 108 5.70 -38.53 -7.76
C GLN A 108 7.19 -38.29 -8.01
N GLU A 109 7.71 -37.16 -7.51
CA GLU A 109 9.11 -36.76 -7.63
C GLU A 109 10.08 -37.83 -7.11
N GLU A 110 9.75 -38.50 -6.00
CA GLU A 110 10.62 -39.52 -5.39
C GLU A 110 10.90 -40.74 -6.29
N ASN A 111 10.09 -40.98 -7.31
CA ASN A 111 10.25 -42.13 -8.21
C ASN A 111 11.17 -41.84 -9.40
N TYR A 112 11.64 -40.60 -9.54
CA TYR A 112 12.39 -40.14 -10.70
C TYR A 112 13.74 -39.55 -10.31
N LEU A 113 14.69 -39.68 -11.22
CA LEU A 113 15.98 -39.03 -11.10
C LEU A 113 15.96 -37.67 -11.83
N ILE A 114 16.23 -36.59 -11.09
CA ILE A 114 16.03 -35.22 -11.59
C ILE A 114 17.36 -34.48 -11.69
N ALA A 115 17.75 -34.07 -12.89
CA ALA A 115 18.95 -33.26 -13.13
C ALA A 115 18.77 -31.80 -12.70
N GLN A 116 19.83 -31.20 -12.17
CA GLN A 116 19.86 -29.78 -11.81
C GLN A 116 19.79 -28.88 -13.06
N ALA A 117 19.20 -27.68 -12.91
CA ALA A 117 19.07 -26.69 -13.98
C ALA A 117 20.41 -26.18 -14.57
N ASN A 118 21.51 -26.27 -13.81
CA ASN A 118 22.84 -25.75 -14.16
C ASN A 118 23.66 -26.73 -15.03
N ASN A 119 23.19 -27.96 -15.24
CA ASN A 119 23.89 -28.93 -16.07
C ASN A 119 24.04 -28.40 -17.52
N PRO A 120 25.24 -28.46 -18.10
CA PRO A 120 25.49 -27.93 -19.43
C PRO A 120 24.77 -28.77 -20.51
N ILE A 121 23.93 -28.08 -21.29
CA ILE A 121 23.15 -28.65 -22.38
C ILE A 121 23.55 -28.03 -23.73
N THR A 122 23.49 -28.83 -24.78
CA THR A 122 23.62 -28.37 -26.17
C THR A 122 22.32 -27.71 -26.65
N LYS A 123 22.38 -26.99 -27.78
CA LYS A 123 21.18 -26.37 -28.40
C LYS A 123 20.09 -27.39 -28.76
N ASP A 124 20.49 -28.63 -29.02
CA ASP A 124 19.59 -29.74 -29.36
C ASP A 124 19.01 -30.44 -28.12
N GLY A 125 19.38 -29.98 -26.91
CA GLY A 125 18.90 -30.50 -25.64
C GLY A 125 19.69 -31.68 -25.07
N SER A 126 20.72 -32.17 -25.75
CA SER A 126 21.60 -33.23 -25.22
C SER A 126 22.56 -32.69 -24.15
N PHE A 127 22.86 -33.48 -23.12
CA PHE A 127 23.89 -33.17 -22.13
C PHE A 127 25.30 -33.22 -22.74
N THR A 128 26.20 -32.32 -22.31
CA THR A 128 27.58 -32.30 -22.82
C THR A 128 28.55 -33.19 -22.05
N THR A 129 28.25 -33.48 -20.78
CA THR A 129 29.12 -34.26 -19.88
C THR A 129 28.68 -35.72 -19.81
N GLU A 130 29.63 -36.63 -19.59
CA GLU A 130 29.35 -38.07 -19.47
C GLU A 130 28.60 -38.41 -18.17
N ARG A 131 28.84 -37.64 -17.11
CA ARG A 131 28.12 -37.72 -15.83
C ARG A 131 27.50 -36.35 -15.54
N ILE A 132 26.29 -36.36 -15.01
CA ILE A 132 25.53 -35.15 -14.67
C ILE A 132 25.07 -35.21 -13.22
N THR A 133 24.96 -34.03 -12.60
CA THR A 133 24.46 -33.92 -11.23
C THR A 133 22.95 -34.08 -11.23
N ALA A 134 22.48 -35.10 -10.52
CA ALA A 134 21.06 -35.38 -10.37
C ALA A 134 20.71 -35.63 -8.91
N ARG A 135 19.46 -35.38 -8.58
CA ARG A 135 18.88 -35.59 -7.26
C ARG A 135 18.08 -36.89 -7.27
N GLU A 136 18.45 -37.79 -6.36
CA GLU A 136 17.75 -39.06 -6.14
C GLU A 136 16.73 -38.92 -4.99
N LYS A 137 15.97 -39.98 -4.76
CA LYS A 137 15.10 -40.17 -3.61
C LYS A 137 15.82 -39.86 -2.29
N GLY A 138 15.17 -39.11 -1.41
CA GLY A 138 15.75 -38.67 -0.13
C GLY A 138 16.52 -37.34 -0.23
N GLY A 139 16.69 -36.79 -1.43
CA GLY A 139 17.31 -35.48 -1.64
C GLY A 139 18.84 -35.51 -1.73
N GLU A 140 19.44 -36.68 -1.87
CA GLU A 140 20.88 -36.81 -2.08
C GLU A 140 21.26 -36.43 -3.52
N PHE A 141 22.38 -35.72 -3.66
CA PHE A 141 22.95 -35.36 -4.95
C PHE A 141 23.97 -36.42 -5.37
N ILE A 142 23.70 -37.07 -6.50
CA ILE A 142 24.55 -38.10 -7.08
C ILE A 142 24.99 -37.70 -8.48
N GLU A 143 26.09 -38.29 -8.95
CA GLU A 143 26.46 -38.24 -10.35
C GLU A 143 25.89 -39.44 -11.08
N ALA A 144 25.00 -39.18 -12.03
CA ALA A 144 24.33 -40.22 -12.81
C ALA A 144 24.64 -40.09 -14.31
N LEU A 145 24.36 -41.16 -15.05
CA LEU A 145 24.47 -41.12 -16.51
C LEU A 145 23.27 -40.37 -17.10
N PRO A 146 23.45 -39.60 -18.19
CA PRO A 146 22.36 -38.93 -18.89
C PRO A 146 21.19 -39.82 -19.29
N THR A 147 21.44 -41.13 -19.50
CA THR A 147 20.44 -42.14 -19.85
C THR A 147 19.52 -42.51 -18.69
N GLU A 148 19.93 -42.27 -17.45
CA GLU A 148 19.19 -42.63 -16.23
C GLU A 148 18.28 -41.49 -15.76
N VAL A 149 18.52 -40.26 -16.22
CA VAL A 149 17.77 -39.07 -15.83
C VAL A 149 16.43 -39.01 -16.56
N ASN A 150 15.37 -38.78 -15.80
CA ASN A 150 14.00 -38.69 -16.32
C ASN A 150 13.53 -37.24 -16.51
N TYR A 151 13.97 -36.34 -15.62
CA TYR A 151 13.53 -34.95 -15.60
C TYR A 151 14.69 -34.00 -15.31
N MET A 152 14.49 -32.71 -15.61
CA MET A 152 15.42 -31.63 -15.29
C MET A 152 14.66 -30.42 -14.74
N ASP A 153 15.24 -29.70 -13.79
CA ASP A 153 14.68 -28.43 -13.30
C ASP A 153 14.46 -27.43 -14.44
N VAL A 154 13.43 -26.58 -14.33
CA VAL A 154 13.12 -25.58 -15.37
C VAL A 154 14.08 -24.39 -15.31
N SER A 155 14.42 -23.96 -14.09
CA SER A 155 15.24 -22.77 -13.87
C SER A 155 15.90 -22.82 -12.49
N PRO A 156 17.12 -22.28 -12.31
CA PRO A 156 17.75 -22.19 -10.99
C PRO A 156 16.91 -21.41 -9.97
N LYS A 157 16.08 -20.46 -10.43
CA LYS A 157 15.19 -19.64 -9.58
C LYS A 157 14.01 -20.43 -9.00
N GLN A 158 13.83 -21.69 -9.40
CA GLN A 158 12.75 -22.56 -8.92
C GLN A 158 12.84 -22.82 -7.42
N LEU A 159 14.04 -22.84 -6.85
CA LEU A 159 14.27 -23.13 -5.43
C LEU A 159 13.79 -22.02 -4.49
N VAL A 160 13.79 -20.77 -4.95
CA VAL A 160 13.62 -19.61 -4.07
C VAL A 160 12.25 -18.94 -4.23
N SER A 161 11.83 -18.20 -3.20
CA SER A 161 10.64 -17.35 -3.25
C SER A 161 10.90 -16.10 -4.10
N VAL A 162 9.83 -15.32 -4.33
CA VAL A 162 9.95 -14.05 -5.07
C VAL A 162 10.88 -13.06 -4.35
N ALA A 163 10.78 -12.94 -3.02
CA ALA A 163 11.61 -12.00 -2.25
C ALA A 163 13.09 -12.42 -2.23
N ALA A 164 13.38 -13.70 -1.99
CA ALA A 164 14.75 -14.22 -2.04
C ALA A 164 15.33 -14.15 -3.46
N GLY A 165 14.51 -14.39 -4.49
CA GLY A 165 14.94 -14.30 -5.89
C GLY A 165 15.22 -12.88 -6.38
N LEU A 166 14.86 -11.84 -5.63
CA LEU A 166 15.21 -10.44 -5.92
C LEU A 166 16.60 -10.06 -5.40
N ILE A 167 17.26 -10.91 -4.60
CA ILE A 167 18.62 -10.66 -4.10
C ILE A 167 19.61 -11.04 -5.21
N PRO A 168 20.38 -10.09 -5.76
CA PRO A 168 21.47 -10.42 -6.69
C PRO A 168 22.61 -11.10 -5.94
N PHE A 169 23.35 -11.98 -6.61
CA PHE A 169 24.50 -12.70 -6.02
C PHE A 169 24.15 -13.56 -4.80
N LEU A 170 22.91 -14.06 -4.72
CA LEU A 170 22.42 -14.90 -3.62
C LEU A 170 23.31 -16.14 -3.37
N GLU A 171 23.95 -16.67 -4.40
CA GLU A 171 24.90 -17.78 -4.32
C GLU A 171 26.19 -17.46 -3.54
N HIS A 172 26.48 -16.17 -3.32
CA HIS A 172 27.62 -15.70 -2.53
C HIS A 172 27.25 -15.27 -1.11
N ASP A 173 25.96 -15.29 -0.78
CA ASP A 173 25.45 -14.91 0.54
C ASP A 173 25.16 -16.15 1.41
N ASP A 174 25.48 -16.05 2.70
CA ASP A 174 25.07 -17.07 3.67
C ASP A 174 23.54 -17.06 3.87
N ALA A 175 22.97 -18.24 4.09
CA ALA A 175 21.52 -18.42 4.23
C ALA A 175 20.91 -17.55 5.33
N ASN A 176 21.61 -17.30 6.45
CA ASN A 176 21.09 -16.46 7.53
C ASN A 176 20.98 -14.99 7.10
N ARG A 177 21.96 -14.49 6.32
CA ARG A 177 21.96 -13.11 5.80
C ARG A 177 20.97 -12.95 4.66
N ALA A 178 20.83 -13.97 3.81
CA ALA A 178 19.80 -14.00 2.78
C ALA A 178 18.38 -13.99 3.38
N LEU A 179 18.15 -14.74 4.47
CA LEU A 179 16.89 -14.74 5.20
C LEU A 179 16.56 -13.34 5.72
N MET A 180 17.50 -12.71 6.43
CA MET A 180 17.37 -11.33 6.91
C MET A 180 17.09 -10.36 5.75
N GLY A 181 17.85 -10.44 4.66
CA GLY A 181 17.70 -9.58 3.48
C GLY A 181 16.32 -9.72 2.84
N SER A 182 15.82 -10.95 2.67
CA SER A 182 14.49 -11.19 2.11
C SER A 182 13.37 -10.65 3.01
N ASN A 183 13.55 -10.73 4.33
CA ASN A 183 12.62 -10.17 5.31
C ASN A 183 12.63 -8.64 5.31
N MET A 184 13.81 -8.02 5.29
CA MET A 184 13.99 -6.56 5.33
C MET A 184 13.44 -5.88 4.07
N GLN A 185 13.54 -6.51 2.89
CA GLN A 185 12.95 -5.96 1.66
C GLN A 185 11.45 -5.68 1.77
N ARG A 186 10.70 -6.46 2.55
CA ARG A 186 9.26 -6.27 2.77
C ARG A 186 8.95 -5.06 3.67
N GLN A 187 9.94 -4.60 4.43
CA GLN A 187 9.81 -3.47 5.36
C GLN A 187 10.23 -2.14 4.72
N GLY A 188 10.77 -2.16 3.50
CA GLY A 188 11.14 -0.95 2.77
C GLY A 188 9.93 -0.06 2.51
N VAL A 189 10.02 1.23 2.86
CA VAL A 189 8.92 2.19 2.75
C VAL A 189 8.93 2.85 1.36
N PRO A 190 7.76 3.21 0.77
CA PRO A 190 7.69 4.00 -0.45
C PRO A 190 8.29 5.39 -0.26
N LEU A 191 9.29 5.68 -1.09
CA LEU A 191 9.95 6.97 -1.18
C LEU A 191 9.15 7.93 -2.06
N LEU A 192 9.39 9.23 -1.90
CA LEU A 192 8.82 10.28 -2.73
C LEU A 192 9.22 10.08 -4.22
N VAL A 193 10.49 9.74 -4.42
CA VAL A 193 11.10 9.42 -5.71
C VAL A 193 11.81 8.08 -5.56
N SER A 194 11.18 7.01 -6.03
CA SER A 194 11.80 5.68 -6.14
C SER A 194 12.73 5.61 -7.35
N GLU A 195 13.75 4.77 -7.27
CA GLU A 195 14.69 4.53 -8.37
C GLU A 195 14.89 3.01 -8.54
N ALA A 196 14.81 2.53 -9.78
CA ALA A 196 15.03 1.16 -10.15
C ALA A 196 16.47 0.76 -9.82
N PRO A 197 16.69 -0.47 -9.30
CA PRO A 197 18.02 -0.91 -8.95
C PRO A 197 18.89 -1.05 -10.21
N LEU A 198 20.10 -0.48 -10.18
CA LEU A 198 21.06 -0.64 -11.28
C LEU A 198 21.51 -2.11 -11.44
N VAL A 199 21.47 -2.88 -10.36
CA VAL A 199 21.79 -4.30 -10.32
C VAL A 199 20.54 -5.05 -9.88
N GLY A 200 19.92 -5.77 -10.81
CA GLY A 200 18.70 -6.54 -10.57
C GLY A 200 18.81 -7.99 -11.05
N THR A 201 17.79 -8.80 -10.77
CA THR A 201 17.74 -10.23 -11.12
C THR A 201 16.83 -10.52 -12.32
N GLY A 202 16.04 -9.54 -12.77
CA GLY A 202 15.03 -9.65 -13.82
C GLY A 202 13.66 -10.12 -13.32
N LEU A 203 13.48 -10.28 -12.01
CA LEU A 203 12.18 -10.57 -11.40
C LEU A 203 11.38 -9.31 -11.07
N GLU A 204 12.03 -8.15 -11.01
CA GLU A 204 11.50 -6.85 -10.59
C GLU A 204 10.25 -6.48 -11.37
N GLY A 205 10.33 -6.49 -12.71
CA GLY A 205 9.20 -6.16 -13.56
C GLY A 205 8.03 -7.14 -13.44
N LYS A 206 8.30 -8.42 -13.18
CA LYS A 206 7.25 -9.43 -12.99
C LYS A 206 6.59 -9.28 -11.62
N ALA A 207 7.37 -9.04 -10.57
CA ALA A 207 6.89 -8.79 -9.22
C ALA A 207 6.02 -7.51 -9.15
N ALA A 208 6.46 -6.43 -9.79
CA ALA A 208 5.69 -5.18 -9.87
C ALA A 208 4.33 -5.39 -10.57
N ARG A 209 4.31 -6.06 -11.73
CA ARG A 209 3.05 -6.36 -12.46
C ARG A 209 2.12 -7.30 -11.69
N ASP A 210 2.64 -8.37 -11.13
CA ASP A 210 1.83 -9.39 -10.45
C ASP A 210 1.32 -8.91 -9.08
N SER A 211 2.01 -7.96 -8.44
CA SER A 211 1.52 -7.27 -7.23
C SER A 211 0.29 -6.38 -7.51
N ARG A 212 0.06 -5.97 -8.78
CA ARG A 212 -0.93 -4.96 -9.20
C ARG A 212 -0.75 -3.59 -8.57
N ALA A 213 0.46 -3.26 -8.11
CA ALA A 213 0.80 -1.89 -7.73
C ALA A 213 0.83 -0.95 -8.95
N VAL A 214 1.30 -1.46 -10.08
CA VAL A 214 1.32 -0.77 -11.37
C VAL A 214 0.00 -0.97 -12.12
N VAL A 215 -0.35 0.00 -12.96
CA VAL A 215 -1.51 -0.08 -13.87
C VAL A 215 -1.04 -0.66 -15.20
N VAL A 216 -1.66 -1.74 -15.65
CA VAL A 216 -1.33 -2.43 -16.91
C VAL A 216 -2.46 -2.31 -17.92
N SER A 217 -2.11 -2.21 -19.21
CA SER A 217 -3.08 -2.17 -20.30
C SER A 217 -3.77 -3.52 -20.48
N GLU A 218 -5.10 -3.50 -20.61
CA GLU A 218 -5.91 -4.70 -20.83
C GLU A 218 -6.03 -5.06 -22.32
N ALA A 219 -5.82 -4.08 -23.21
CA ALA A 219 -5.91 -4.22 -24.65
C ALA A 219 -4.80 -3.47 -25.38
N ASP A 220 -4.62 -3.79 -26.67
CA ASP A 220 -3.79 -3.00 -27.58
C ASP A 220 -4.52 -1.70 -27.93
N GLY A 221 -3.78 -0.60 -28.11
CA GLY A 221 -4.38 0.68 -28.46
C GLY A 221 -3.39 1.83 -28.51
N ILE A 222 -3.92 3.04 -28.51
CA ILE A 222 -3.17 4.29 -28.47
C ILE A 222 -3.68 5.12 -27.29
N VAL A 223 -2.76 5.72 -26.54
CA VAL A 223 -3.09 6.61 -25.43
C VAL A 223 -3.76 7.88 -25.97
N ALA A 224 -5.05 8.06 -25.67
CA ALA A 224 -5.82 9.24 -26.05
C ALA A 224 -5.63 10.39 -25.05
N ALA A 225 -5.50 10.07 -23.75
CA ALA A 225 -5.15 11.03 -22.71
C ALA A 225 -4.40 10.35 -21.56
N ALA A 226 -3.47 11.09 -20.97
CA ALA A 226 -2.76 10.68 -19.77
C ALA A 226 -2.68 11.88 -18.82
N THR A 227 -3.54 11.91 -17.81
CA THR A 227 -3.53 12.91 -16.74
C THR A 227 -3.02 12.28 -15.44
N ALA A 228 -2.80 13.10 -14.42
CA ALA A 228 -2.38 12.61 -13.11
C ALA A 228 -3.44 11.71 -12.43
N GLU A 229 -4.71 11.79 -12.85
CA GLU A 229 -5.84 11.10 -12.23
C GLU A 229 -6.38 9.95 -13.09
N ILE A 230 -6.31 10.06 -14.42
CA ILE A 230 -6.87 9.05 -15.31
C ILE A 230 -6.05 8.89 -16.59
N ILE A 231 -5.93 7.65 -17.06
CA ILE A 231 -5.37 7.33 -18.38
C ILE A 231 -6.48 6.76 -19.25
N ILE A 232 -6.60 7.25 -20.48
CA ILE A 232 -7.60 6.79 -21.45
C ILE A 232 -6.88 6.23 -22.66
N THR A 233 -7.27 5.02 -23.06
CA THR A 233 -6.75 4.35 -24.24
C THR A 233 -7.89 4.09 -25.23
N THR A 234 -7.61 4.31 -26.51
CA THR A 234 -8.57 4.10 -27.60
C THR A 234 -7.85 3.49 -28.81
N PRO A 235 -8.55 2.83 -29.74
CA PRO A 235 -7.91 2.27 -30.93
C PRO A 235 -7.31 3.37 -31.84
N ASP A 236 -8.00 4.52 -31.94
CA ASP A 236 -7.66 5.61 -32.86
C ASP A 236 -6.79 6.71 -32.24
N GLY A 237 -6.53 6.64 -30.93
CA GLY A 237 -5.77 7.66 -30.18
C GLY A 237 -6.50 9.00 -30.02
N LYS A 238 -7.81 9.04 -30.27
CA LYS A 238 -8.64 10.25 -30.14
C LYS A 238 -9.58 10.14 -28.95
N LEU A 239 -9.76 11.26 -28.24
CA LEU A 239 -10.73 11.34 -27.16
C LEU A 239 -12.15 11.19 -27.70
N PRO A 240 -13.03 10.40 -27.03
CA PRO A 240 -14.42 10.25 -27.43
C PRO A 240 -15.30 11.46 -27.08
N VAL A 241 -14.73 12.44 -26.37
CA VAL A 241 -15.39 13.66 -25.87
C VAL A 241 -14.50 14.86 -26.20
N SER A 242 -15.10 16.05 -26.35
CA SER A 242 -14.35 17.30 -26.51
C SER A 242 -13.42 17.57 -25.32
N ASP A 243 -12.22 18.08 -25.61
CA ASP A 243 -11.18 18.39 -24.61
C ASP A 243 -11.71 19.24 -23.43
N GLU A 244 -12.55 20.23 -23.69
CA GLU A 244 -13.15 21.09 -22.65
C GLU A 244 -13.97 20.30 -21.62
N LYS A 245 -14.72 19.30 -22.08
CA LYS A 245 -15.57 18.49 -21.23
C LYS A 245 -14.76 17.47 -20.44
N PHE A 246 -13.69 16.94 -21.03
CA PHE A 246 -12.75 16.07 -20.33
C PHE A 246 -11.95 16.81 -19.25
N LEU A 247 -11.57 18.06 -19.50
CA LEU A 247 -10.90 18.92 -18.51
C LEU A 247 -11.83 19.34 -17.37
N SER A 248 -13.13 19.50 -17.63
CA SER A 248 -14.11 19.83 -16.59
C SER A 248 -14.50 18.63 -15.71
N ASP A 249 -14.48 17.42 -16.29
CA ASP A 249 -14.88 16.19 -15.63
C ASP A 249 -14.06 15.00 -16.17
N ALA A 250 -13.02 14.62 -15.42
CA ALA A 250 -12.12 13.53 -15.78
C ALA A 250 -12.83 12.16 -15.82
N GLU A 251 -13.96 11.99 -15.11
CA GLU A 251 -14.76 10.76 -15.09
C GLU A 251 -15.81 10.69 -16.22
N SER A 252 -15.89 11.73 -17.06
CA SER A 252 -16.85 11.78 -18.18
C SER A 252 -16.65 10.66 -19.21
N VAL A 253 -15.45 10.07 -19.26
CA VAL A 253 -15.14 8.91 -20.11
C VAL A 253 -15.13 7.63 -19.29
N LYS A 254 -16.12 6.77 -19.54
CA LYS A 254 -16.20 5.43 -18.94
C LYS A 254 -15.64 4.38 -19.87
N THR A 255 -15.12 3.32 -19.27
CA THR A 255 -14.69 2.09 -19.96
C THR A 255 -15.85 1.54 -20.80
N ASN A 256 -15.64 1.45 -22.11
CA ASN A 256 -16.56 0.88 -23.07
C ASN A 256 -15.79 -0.11 -23.96
N ILE A 257 -15.90 -1.39 -23.60
CA ILE A 257 -15.17 -2.50 -24.24
C ILE A 257 -15.60 -2.66 -25.70
N ASP A 258 -16.88 -2.47 -26.02
CA ASP A 258 -17.40 -2.64 -27.40
C ASP A 258 -16.82 -1.62 -28.38
N LYS A 259 -16.46 -0.42 -27.89
CA LYS A 259 -15.82 0.63 -28.67
C LYS A 259 -14.29 0.67 -28.52
N GLY A 260 -13.71 -0.26 -27.76
CA GLY A 260 -12.28 -0.30 -27.46
C GLY A 260 -11.77 0.88 -26.61
N ILE A 261 -12.66 1.58 -25.90
CA ILE A 261 -12.31 2.72 -25.04
C ILE A 261 -12.10 2.21 -23.63
N LEU A 262 -10.89 2.31 -23.09
CA LEU A 262 -10.58 1.88 -21.72
C LEU A 262 -10.12 3.07 -20.89
N ALA A 263 -10.74 3.25 -19.73
CA ALA A 263 -10.42 4.31 -18.79
C ALA A 263 -9.82 3.70 -17.51
N TYR A 264 -8.63 4.17 -17.14
CA TYR A 264 -7.85 3.67 -16.01
C TYR A 264 -7.71 4.77 -14.95
N PRO A 265 -8.56 4.78 -13.90
CA PRO A 265 -8.42 5.71 -12.80
C PRO A 265 -7.18 5.37 -11.97
N LEU A 266 -6.39 6.39 -11.64
CA LEU A 266 -5.17 6.28 -10.86
C LEU A 266 -5.46 6.59 -9.39
N ARG A 267 -4.82 5.84 -8.50
CA ARG A 267 -4.88 6.06 -7.05
C ARG A 267 -3.93 7.17 -6.66
N LYS A 268 -4.43 8.24 -6.05
CA LYS A 268 -3.62 9.41 -5.64
C LYS A 268 -3.66 9.58 -4.13
N PHE A 269 -2.47 9.62 -3.52
CA PHE A 269 -2.26 9.90 -2.10
C PHE A 269 -3.22 9.15 -1.18
N MET A 270 -3.39 7.85 -1.42
CA MET A 270 -4.20 6.99 -0.57
C MET A 270 -3.36 6.43 0.57
N ARG A 271 -3.97 6.30 1.75
CA ARG A 271 -3.35 5.66 2.91
C ARG A 271 -3.31 4.14 2.74
N SER A 272 -2.17 3.52 3.04
CA SER A 272 -2.04 2.06 3.19
C SER A 272 -2.37 1.61 4.61
N ASN A 273 -2.55 0.30 4.83
CA ASN A 273 -2.73 -0.25 6.17
C ASN A 273 -1.57 0.07 7.13
N ALA A 274 -0.34 0.19 6.60
CA ALA A 274 0.86 0.52 7.38
C ALA A 274 1.06 2.05 7.55
N GLY A 275 0.13 2.88 7.06
CA GLY A 275 0.25 4.34 7.07
C GLY A 275 1.23 4.90 6.03
N THR A 276 1.66 4.08 5.07
CA THR A 276 2.47 4.51 3.91
C THR A 276 1.58 5.09 2.80
N CYS A 277 2.19 5.80 1.85
CA CYS A 277 1.47 6.45 0.76
C CYS A 277 1.37 5.54 -0.48
N ILE A 278 0.14 5.33 -0.95
CA ILE A 278 -0.16 4.70 -2.24
C ILE A 278 -0.45 5.80 -3.25
N ASN A 279 0.49 6.03 -4.16
CA ASN A 279 0.38 7.03 -5.21
C ASN A 279 0.79 6.44 -6.54
N GLN A 280 -0.07 6.57 -7.54
CA GLN A 280 0.19 6.14 -8.91
C GLN A 280 0.53 7.33 -9.81
N LYS A 281 1.53 7.15 -10.67
CA LYS A 281 2.05 8.17 -11.58
C LYS A 281 2.01 7.62 -13.01
N PRO A 282 1.36 8.32 -13.96
CA PRO A 282 1.36 7.89 -15.37
C PRO A 282 2.77 7.94 -15.94
N ILE A 283 3.18 6.90 -16.68
CA ILE A 283 4.47 6.87 -17.41
C ILE A 283 4.29 7.08 -18.93
N VAL A 284 3.09 6.78 -19.44
CA VAL A 284 2.80 6.87 -20.87
C VAL A 284 2.51 8.30 -21.32
N LYS A 285 2.84 8.59 -22.58
CA LYS A 285 2.58 9.89 -23.21
C LYS A 285 1.40 9.81 -24.19
N LEU A 286 0.76 10.95 -24.41
CA LEU A 286 -0.31 11.09 -25.40
C LEU A 286 0.18 10.66 -26.79
N GLY A 287 -0.62 9.84 -27.48
CA GLY A 287 -0.29 9.28 -28.80
C GLY A 287 0.64 8.05 -28.78
N GLN A 288 1.07 7.58 -27.60
CA GLN A 288 1.90 6.38 -27.50
C GLN A 288 1.08 5.13 -27.85
N LYS A 289 1.63 4.28 -28.72
CA LYS A 289 1.09 2.94 -28.99
C LYS A 289 1.39 2.02 -27.83
N ILE A 290 0.38 1.30 -27.36
CA ILE A 290 0.48 0.40 -26.23
C ILE A 290 0.05 -1.02 -26.63
N LYS A 291 0.68 -2.00 -25.98
CA LYS A 291 0.29 -3.41 -26.11
C LYS A 291 -0.41 -3.89 -24.84
N LYS A 292 -1.22 -4.93 -24.99
CA LYS A 292 -1.81 -5.67 -23.86
C LYS A 292 -0.70 -6.15 -22.92
N GLY A 293 -0.86 -5.85 -21.64
CA GLY A 293 0.10 -6.16 -20.58
C GLY A 293 1.22 -5.15 -20.40
N GLN A 294 1.29 -4.08 -21.21
CA GLN A 294 2.25 -2.99 -21.01
C GLN A 294 1.84 -2.13 -19.81
N VAL A 295 2.83 -1.67 -19.04
CA VAL A 295 2.61 -0.77 -17.90
C VAL A 295 2.25 0.64 -18.39
N LEU A 296 1.19 1.21 -17.83
CA LEU A 296 0.65 2.54 -18.14
C LEU A 296 0.98 3.57 -17.05
N ALA A 297 0.99 3.12 -15.79
CA ALA A 297 1.33 3.95 -14.63
C ALA A 297 2.09 3.12 -13.60
N ASP A 298 3.09 3.76 -13.00
CA ASP A 298 3.79 3.24 -11.84
C ASP A 298 2.98 3.47 -10.57
N GLY A 299 3.20 2.61 -9.58
CA GLY A 299 2.65 2.72 -8.23
C GLY A 299 3.71 3.09 -7.18
N PRO A 300 3.44 2.80 -5.89
CA PRO A 300 4.45 2.95 -4.84
C PRO A 300 5.59 1.97 -5.04
N ASN A 301 6.84 2.39 -4.78
CA ASN A 301 8.05 1.57 -4.96
C ASN A 301 8.18 0.94 -6.36
N THR A 302 7.87 1.68 -7.42
CA THR A 302 8.08 1.22 -8.79
C THR A 302 8.59 2.34 -9.68
N GLU A 303 9.44 2.01 -10.64
CA GLU A 303 9.92 2.91 -11.70
C GLU A 303 9.93 2.15 -13.03
N ASP A 304 9.31 2.73 -14.06
CA ASP A 304 9.18 2.18 -15.41
C ASP A 304 8.65 0.73 -15.47
N GLY A 305 7.73 0.41 -14.55
CA GLY A 305 7.12 -0.91 -14.43
C GLY A 305 7.98 -1.96 -13.72
N GLU A 306 9.11 -1.58 -13.13
CA GLU A 306 9.96 -2.42 -12.30
C GLU A 306 9.83 -2.08 -10.82
N LEU A 307 10.14 -3.04 -9.95
CA LEU A 307 10.09 -2.86 -8.51
C LEU A 307 11.31 -2.06 -8.03
N ALA A 308 11.06 -0.92 -7.39
CA ALA A 308 12.04 0.05 -6.92
C ALA A 308 11.85 0.30 -5.41
N ILE A 309 12.38 -0.60 -4.58
CA ILE A 309 12.20 -0.53 -3.10
C ILE A 309 13.00 0.63 -2.49
N GLY A 310 14.09 1.07 -3.12
CA GLY A 310 15.01 2.07 -2.55
C GLY A 310 15.60 3.03 -3.58
N ARG A 311 16.89 3.37 -3.37
CA ARG A 311 17.70 4.26 -4.21
C ARG A 311 19.08 3.68 -4.43
N ASN A 312 19.69 3.98 -5.56
CA ASN A 312 21.10 3.70 -5.79
C ASN A 312 21.96 4.77 -5.10
N VAL A 313 22.91 4.35 -4.27
CA VAL A 313 23.81 5.25 -3.53
C VAL A 313 25.27 4.88 -3.74
N LEU A 314 26.16 5.87 -3.77
CA LEU A 314 27.60 5.65 -3.81
C LEU A 314 28.10 5.29 -2.41
N VAL A 315 28.66 4.09 -2.27
CA VAL A 315 29.16 3.56 -0.99
C VAL A 315 30.67 3.43 -1.02
N GLY A 316 31.33 3.89 0.05
CA GLY A 316 32.76 3.67 0.29
C GLY A 316 32.97 2.70 1.45
N PHE A 317 33.67 1.59 1.20
CA PHE A 317 34.02 0.62 2.23
C PHE A 317 35.33 1.02 2.92
N MET A 318 35.22 1.74 4.04
CA MET A 318 36.35 2.10 4.89
C MET A 318 35.90 2.39 6.32
N PRO A 319 36.70 2.11 7.34
CA PRO A 319 36.43 2.63 8.69
C PRO A 319 36.55 4.16 8.67
N TRP A 320 35.58 4.85 9.26
CA TRP A 320 35.52 6.32 9.27
C TRP A 320 35.37 6.85 10.70
N ASN A 321 36.50 7.17 11.34
CA ASN A 321 36.58 7.77 12.67
C ASN A 321 35.73 7.07 13.77
N GLY A 322 35.44 5.78 13.60
CA GLY A 322 34.57 5.01 14.50
C GLY A 322 33.07 5.30 14.40
N TYR A 323 32.63 6.18 13.50
CA TYR A 323 31.20 6.45 13.30
C TYR A 323 30.46 5.28 12.64
N ASN A 324 31.16 4.45 11.86
CA ASN A 324 30.66 3.20 11.33
C ASN A 324 31.18 1.98 12.13
N PHE A 325 31.27 2.12 13.45
CA PHE A 325 31.59 1.01 14.32
C PHE A 325 30.44 -0.02 14.32
N GLU A 326 30.78 -1.31 14.28
CA GLU A 326 29.84 -2.42 14.08
C GLU A 326 29.02 -2.25 12.79
N ASP A 327 27.68 -2.19 12.91
CA ASP A 327 26.74 -2.08 11.79
C ASP A 327 26.22 -0.63 11.61
N ALA A 328 26.86 0.35 12.25
CA ALA A 328 26.48 1.75 12.12
C ALA A 328 26.78 2.28 10.71
N ILE A 329 25.88 3.10 10.17
CA ILE A 329 25.99 3.68 8.83
C ILE A 329 26.22 5.18 8.93
N VAL A 330 27.24 5.68 8.24
CA VAL A 330 27.49 7.10 8.07
C VAL A 330 26.88 7.54 6.75
N ILE A 331 25.98 8.53 6.80
CA ILE A 331 25.32 9.09 5.63
C ILE A 331 25.85 10.49 5.32
N SER A 332 25.91 10.83 4.04
CA SER A 332 26.22 12.19 3.60
C SER A 332 25.04 13.12 3.89
N GLU A 333 25.30 14.35 4.32
CA GLU A 333 24.28 15.40 4.45
C GLU A 333 23.53 15.65 3.12
N ARG A 334 24.18 15.36 1.98
CA ARG A 334 23.57 15.45 0.65
C ARG A 334 22.31 14.58 0.52
N VAL A 335 22.27 13.43 1.19
CA VAL A 335 21.12 12.50 1.17
C VAL A 335 19.86 13.17 1.71
N VAL A 336 20.01 14.06 2.70
CA VAL A 336 18.91 14.84 3.29
C VAL A 336 18.56 16.03 2.40
N LYS A 337 19.56 16.73 1.85
CA LYS A 337 19.34 17.90 0.97
C LYS A 337 18.63 17.55 -0.34
N ASP A 338 18.93 16.38 -0.89
CA ASP A 338 18.37 15.90 -2.16
C ASP A 338 17.10 15.05 -1.97
N ASP A 339 16.54 14.98 -0.75
CA ASP A 339 15.33 14.20 -0.41
C ASP A 339 15.38 12.72 -0.85
N VAL A 340 16.57 12.11 -0.79
CA VAL A 340 16.83 10.76 -1.35
C VAL A 340 15.98 9.69 -0.65
N PHE A 341 15.89 9.73 0.68
CA PHE A 341 15.12 8.79 1.50
C PHE A 341 13.88 9.42 2.14
N THR A 342 13.33 10.47 1.54
CA THR A 342 12.10 11.12 2.04
C THR A 342 10.87 10.29 1.67
N SER A 343 10.03 9.94 2.66
CA SER A 343 8.79 9.18 2.50
C SER A 343 7.56 10.00 2.91
N ILE A 344 6.39 9.63 2.40
CA ILE A 344 5.11 10.23 2.79
C ILE A 344 4.35 9.25 3.68
N HIS A 345 3.99 9.72 4.88
CA HIS A 345 3.16 8.98 5.83
C HIS A 345 1.80 9.65 5.97
N ILE A 346 0.73 8.85 5.93
CA ILE A 346 -0.64 9.32 6.04
C ILE A 346 -1.27 8.69 7.27
N SER A 347 -1.55 9.53 8.27
CA SER A 347 -2.24 9.15 9.50
C SER A 347 -3.71 9.52 9.41
N GLU A 348 -4.57 8.64 9.89
CA GLU A 348 -6.00 8.86 9.98
C GLU A 348 -6.39 9.02 11.45
N PHE A 349 -7.16 10.05 11.75
CA PHE A 349 -7.70 10.31 13.07
C PHE A 349 -9.21 10.37 12.97
N ASP A 350 -9.89 9.57 13.78
CA ASP A 350 -11.34 9.44 13.80
C ASP A 350 -11.92 9.92 15.14
N VAL A 351 -13.01 10.66 15.05
CA VAL A 351 -13.83 11.03 16.20
C VAL A 351 -15.30 10.87 15.84
N ALA A 352 -16.06 10.30 16.77
CA ALA A 352 -17.50 10.16 16.65
C ALA A 352 -18.19 10.94 17.76
N ALA A 353 -19.20 11.71 17.39
CA ALA A 353 -20.17 12.27 18.32
C ALA A 353 -21.23 11.22 18.64
N ARG A 354 -21.51 11.01 19.93
CA ARG A 354 -22.48 10.01 20.41
C ARG A 354 -23.55 10.65 21.27
N ASP A 355 -24.73 10.03 21.29
CA ASP A 355 -25.76 10.40 22.27
C ASP A 355 -25.39 9.84 23.64
N THR A 356 -25.22 10.73 24.62
CA THR A 356 -25.03 10.35 26.02
C THR A 356 -26.34 10.51 26.80
N LYS A 357 -26.41 9.96 28.02
CA LYS A 357 -27.58 10.11 28.89
C LYS A 357 -27.83 11.56 29.32
N LEU A 358 -26.80 12.39 29.35
CA LEU A 358 -26.85 13.79 29.77
C LEU A 358 -27.19 14.74 28.62
N GLY A 359 -27.12 14.24 27.38
CA GLY A 359 -27.38 14.99 26.15
C GLY A 359 -26.53 14.48 24.99
N PRO A 360 -26.82 14.93 23.76
CA PRO A 360 -25.99 14.63 22.60
C PRO A 360 -24.60 15.28 22.74
N GLU A 361 -23.55 14.58 22.32
CA GLU A 361 -22.28 15.24 22.02
C GLU A 361 -22.42 16.03 20.71
N GLU A 362 -21.90 17.25 20.69
CA GLU A 362 -21.99 18.13 19.53
C GLU A 362 -20.59 18.45 18.98
N ILE A 363 -20.48 18.49 17.66
CA ILE A 363 -19.29 18.98 16.96
C ILE A 363 -19.55 20.45 16.67
N THR A 364 -18.73 21.33 17.23
CA THR A 364 -18.89 22.78 17.10
C THR A 364 -17.55 23.49 17.29
N ARG A 365 -17.47 24.69 16.73
CA ARG A 365 -16.35 25.61 16.93
C ARG A 365 -16.39 26.28 18.31
N ASP A 366 -17.54 26.32 18.97
CA ASP A 366 -17.72 26.96 20.28
C ASP A 366 -17.22 26.04 21.42
N ILE A 367 -15.91 26.06 21.65
CA ILE A 367 -15.23 25.22 22.64
C ILE A 367 -14.89 26.08 23.86
N PRO A 368 -15.32 25.69 25.08
CA PRO A 368 -15.05 26.47 26.28
C PRO A 368 -13.55 26.50 26.60
N ASN A 369 -13.07 27.64 27.10
CA ASN A 369 -11.70 27.84 27.58
C ASN A 369 -10.61 27.69 26.50
N VAL A 370 -10.94 27.82 25.22
CA VAL A 370 -10.00 27.79 24.09
C VAL A 370 -9.88 29.19 23.47
N GLY A 371 -8.66 29.68 23.29
CA GLY A 371 -8.40 30.98 22.67
C GLY A 371 -8.67 30.99 21.16
N GLU A 372 -8.98 32.18 20.61
CA GLU A 372 -9.28 32.34 19.18
C GLU A 372 -8.14 31.89 18.25
N GLU A 373 -6.89 31.96 18.71
CA GLU A 373 -5.72 31.53 17.94
C GLU A 373 -5.77 30.03 17.61
N ALA A 374 -6.19 29.19 18.56
CA ALA A 374 -6.35 27.75 18.35
C ALA A 374 -7.57 27.43 17.48
N LEU A 375 -8.61 28.27 17.51
CA LEU A 375 -9.82 28.14 16.70
C LEU A 375 -9.66 28.72 15.28
N ARG A 376 -8.50 29.30 14.94
CA ARG A 376 -8.28 29.97 13.65
C ARG A 376 -8.35 29.02 12.45
N ASN A 377 -7.92 27.78 12.64
CA ASN A 377 -7.88 26.77 11.57
C ASN A 377 -9.18 25.96 11.46
N LEU A 378 -10.12 26.14 12.39
CA LEU A 378 -11.43 25.47 12.37
C LEU A 378 -12.43 26.26 11.52
N ASP A 379 -13.25 25.54 10.79
CA ASP A 379 -14.41 26.07 10.09
C ASP A 379 -15.57 26.37 11.05
N HIS A 380 -16.70 26.84 10.50
CA HIS A 380 -17.90 27.13 11.27
C HIS A 380 -18.50 25.93 12.02
N ASP A 381 -18.26 24.71 11.54
CA ASP A 381 -18.76 23.47 12.14
C ASP A 381 -17.79 22.93 13.20
N GLY A 382 -16.63 23.57 13.39
CA GLY A 382 -15.60 23.12 14.32
C GLY A 382 -14.67 22.06 13.73
N ILE A 383 -14.59 21.94 12.41
CA ILE A 383 -13.74 20.98 11.71
C ILE A 383 -12.55 21.71 11.09
N ILE A 384 -11.36 21.13 11.16
CA ILE A 384 -10.16 21.74 10.58
C ILE A 384 -10.25 21.84 9.05
N ARG A 385 -9.80 22.98 8.50
CA ARG A 385 -9.74 23.18 7.05
C ARG A 385 -8.68 22.29 6.38
N ILE A 386 -8.98 21.84 5.16
CA ILE A 386 -8.03 21.14 4.30
C ILE A 386 -6.87 22.09 3.95
N GLY A 387 -5.64 21.58 3.98
CA GLY A 387 -4.40 22.32 3.73
C GLY A 387 -3.85 23.06 4.96
N ALA A 388 -4.47 22.95 6.13
CA ALA A 388 -3.89 23.49 7.36
C ALA A 388 -2.67 22.68 7.79
N GLU A 389 -1.57 23.39 8.10
CA GLU A 389 -0.45 22.83 8.85
C GLU A 389 -0.82 22.72 10.32
N VAL A 390 -0.60 21.55 10.90
CA VAL A 390 -0.95 21.22 12.28
C VAL A 390 0.26 20.82 13.09
N LYS A 391 0.26 21.22 14.36
CA LYS A 391 1.27 20.90 15.36
C LYS A 391 0.65 20.07 16.49
N PRO A 392 1.48 19.38 17.30
CA PRO A 392 0.99 18.67 18.47
C PRO A 392 0.15 19.56 19.38
N GLY A 393 -1.06 19.10 19.74
CA GLY A 393 -1.99 19.84 20.60
C GLY A 393 -3.02 20.71 19.86
N ASP A 394 -2.84 20.95 18.56
CA ASP A 394 -3.83 21.64 17.72
C ASP A 394 -5.13 20.85 17.63
N ILE A 395 -6.25 21.56 17.51
CA ILE A 395 -7.59 20.96 17.45
C ILE A 395 -7.91 20.59 16.00
N LEU A 396 -8.17 19.31 15.76
CA LEU A 396 -8.62 18.79 14.46
C LEU A 396 -10.14 18.88 14.33
N VAL A 397 -10.85 18.48 15.39
CA VAL A 397 -12.33 18.50 15.43
C VAL A 397 -12.77 18.94 16.81
N GLY A 398 -13.45 20.08 16.87
CA GLY A 398 -14.07 20.61 18.06
C GLY A 398 -15.24 19.74 18.50
N LYS A 399 -15.15 19.10 19.66
CA LYS A 399 -16.20 18.25 20.22
C LYS A 399 -16.49 18.65 21.65
N ILE A 400 -17.76 18.86 21.94
CA ILE A 400 -18.24 19.17 23.28
C ILE A 400 -19.15 18.05 23.79
N THR A 401 -18.95 17.67 25.06
CA THR A 401 -19.79 16.69 25.75
C THR A 401 -20.50 17.37 26.91
N PRO A 402 -21.84 17.25 27.05
CA PRO A 402 -22.55 17.80 28.20
C PRO A 402 -22.05 17.17 29.50
N LYS A 403 -21.77 18.02 30.49
CA LYS A 403 -21.26 17.61 31.80
C LYS A 403 -22.39 17.74 32.83
N SER A 404 -22.52 16.77 33.72
CA SER A 404 -23.38 16.90 34.89
C SER A 404 -22.78 17.92 35.86
N GLU A 405 -23.61 18.77 36.47
CA GLU A 405 -23.16 19.65 37.55
C GLU A 405 -22.54 18.81 38.68
N THR A 406 -21.22 18.94 38.84
CA THR A 406 -20.46 18.42 39.96
C THR A 406 -20.28 19.52 40.99
N GLU A 407 -20.38 19.21 42.29
CA GLU A 407 -19.99 20.16 43.33
C GLU A 407 -18.52 20.58 43.11
N LEU A 408 -18.32 21.86 42.78
CA LEU A 408 -17.01 22.45 42.60
C LEU A 408 -16.32 22.58 43.96
N ALA A 409 -14.99 22.42 43.98
CA ALA A 409 -14.19 22.66 45.17
C ALA A 409 -14.40 24.12 45.69
N PRO A 410 -14.32 24.38 47.01
CA PRO A 410 -14.48 25.72 47.57
C PRO A 410 -13.58 26.77 46.89
N GLU A 411 -12.37 26.38 46.47
CA GLU A 411 -11.42 27.21 45.74
C GLU A 411 -11.90 27.60 44.34
N GLU A 412 -12.46 26.65 43.58
CA GLU A 412 -13.05 26.90 42.26
C GLU A 412 -14.34 27.72 42.36
N ARG A 413 -15.13 27.52 43.42
CA ARG A 413 -16.31 28.37 43.71
C ARG A 413 -15.91 29.82 43.98
N LEU A 414 -14.82 30.04 44.71
CA LEU A 414 -14.29 31.38 44.96
C LEU A 414 -13.79 32.05 43.68
N LEU A 415 -13.00 31.33 42.87
CA LEU A 415 -12.52 31.84 41.57
C LEU A 415 -13.69 32.21 40.65
N ARG A 416 -14.73 31.38 40.59
CA ARG A 416 -15.94 31.64 39.80
C ARG A 416 -16.70 32.88 40.28
N ALA A 417 -16.77 33.11 41.60
CA ALA A 417 -17.40 34.29 42.17
C ALA A 417 -16.62 35.58 41.87
N ILE A 418 -15.29 35.50 41.73
CA ILE A 418 -14.42 36.63 41.42
C ILE A 418 -14.45 36.98 39.94
N PHE A 419 -14.32 35.98 39.05
CA PHE A 419 -14.20 36.22 37.60
C PHE A 419 -15.54 36.27 36.87
N GLY A 420 -16.64 35.88 37.51
CA GLY A 420 -17.98 35.90 36.90
C GLY A 420 -18.11 34.99 35.68
N GLU A 421 -17.15 34.09 35.45
CA GLU A 421 -17.19 33.14 34.36
C GLU A 421 -18.39 32.20 34.55
N LYS A 422 -19.32 32.23 33.59
CA LYS A 422 -20.35 31.20 33.50
C LYS A 422 -19.62 29.89 33.26
N ALA A 423 -19.74 28.94 34.19
CA ALA A 423 -19.28 27.58 33.92
C ALA A 423 -20.04 27.11 32.68
N ALA A 424 -19.30 26.80 31.62
CA ALA A 424 -19.91 26.15 30.48
C ALA A 424 -20.37 24.75 30.96
N ASP A 425 -21.65 24.43 30.75
CA ASP A 425 -22.24 23.12 31.11
C ASP A 425 -21.70 21.97 30.24
N VAL A 426 -20.66 22.25 29.45
CA VAL A 426 -20.05 21.37 28.46
C VAL A 426 -18.56 21.23 28.71
N LYS A 427 -18.04 20.03 28.49
CA LYS A 427 -16.63 19.69 28.59
C LYS A 427 -16.04 19.57 27.18
N ASP A 428 -14.85 20.14 27.00
CA ASP A 428 -14.03 19.90 25.80
C ASP A 428 -13.58 18.42 25.74
N THR A 429 -14.03 17.72 24.70
CA THR A 429 -13.62 16.36 24.33
C THR A 429 -13.16 16.32 22.87
N SER A 430 -12.63 17.44 22.39
CA SER A 430 -12.17 17.64 21.02
C SER A 430 -11.03 16.69 20.64
N LEU A 431 -11.00 16.34 19.36
CA LEU A 431 -9.89 15.61 18.78
C LEU A 431 -8.71 16.55 18.58
N ARG A 432 -7.58 16.21 19.22
CA ARG A 432 -6.33 16.97 19.13
C ARG A 432 -5.24 16.13 18.47
N VAL A 433 -4.29 16.80 17.82
CA VAL A 433 -3.13 16.13 17.22
C VAL A 433 -2.27 15.50 18.33
N PRO A 434 -1.93 14.20 18.23
CA PRO A 434 -1.07 13.53 19.20
C PRO A 434 0.32 14.17 19.32
N SER A 435 0.95 13.97 20.48
CA SER A 435 2.33 14.38 20.72
C SER A 435 3.28 13.76 19.68
N GLY A 436 4.11 14.60 19.04
CA GLY A 436 5.11 14.15 18.06
C GLY A 436 4.61 14.06 16.62
N CYS A 437 3.33 14.31 16.35
CA CYS A 437 2.81 14.40 14.98
C CYS A 437 2.79 15.86 14.49
N VAL A 438 3.39 16.10 13.33
CA VAL A 438 3.31 17.36 12.58
C VAL A 438 2.94 17.01 11.14
N GLY A 439 2.12 17.82 10.50
CA GLY A 439 1.76 17.55 9.11
C GLY A 439 0.74 18.53 8.54
N ILE A 440 0.24 18.20 7.35
CA ILE A 440 -0.77 18.96 6.63
C ILE A 440 -2.05 18.13 6.55
N VAL A 441 -3.20 18.74 6.81
CA VAL A 441 -4.50 18.09 6.63
C VAL A 441 -4.78 17.92 5.14
N GLN A 442 -4.81 16.67 4.66
CA GLN A 442 -5.01 16.36 3.25
C GLN A 442 -6.49 16.20 2.88
N ASP A 443 -7.26 15.45 3.66
CA ASP A 443 -8.65 15.11 3.38
C ASP A 443 -9.44 15.09 4.70
N VAL A 444 -10.72 15.43 4.61
CA VAL A 444 -11.66 15.44 5.74
C VAL A 444 -12.94 14.75 5.30
N ARG A 445 -13.28 13.65 5.97
CA ARG A 445 -14.48 12.85 5.65
C ARG A 445 -15.48 12.93 6.77
N VAL A 446 -16.63 13.54 6.48
CA VAL A 446 -17.75 13.60 7.41
C VAL A 446 -18.79 12.56 7.03
N SER A 447 -18.95 11.54 7.87
CA SER A 447 -20.00 10.54 7.72
C SER A 447 -21.09 10.75 8.76
N GLN A 448 -22.32 10.96 8.31
CA GLN A 448 -23.50 10.96 9.18
C GLN A 448 -24.19 9.60 9.08
N SER A 449 -24.15 8.80 10.14
CA SER A 449 -24.87 7.51 10.21
C SER A 449 -26.18 7.66 10.99
N GLY A 450 -27.29 7.12 10.46
CA GLY A 450 -28.57 6.84 11.15
C GLY A 450 -29.32 8.02 11.80
N PHE A 451 -30.55 8.29 11.37
CA PHE A 451 -31.49 9.33 11.84
C PHE A 451 -31.24 10.80 11.46
N ALA A 452 -29.99 11.23 11.21
CA ALA A 452 -29.74 12.61 10.73
C ALA A 452 -30.25 12.87 9.30
N LYS A 453 -30.27 11.85 8.43
CA LYS A 453 -30.92 11.93 7.10
C LYS A 453 -32.44 12.17 7.18
N LYS A 454 -33.07 11.87 8.32
CA LYS A 454 -34.50 12.19 8.57
C LYS A 454 -34.72 13.55 9.23
N ARG A 455 -33.69 14.22 9.75
CA ARG A 455 -33.81 15.62 10.21
C ARG A 455 -33.61 16.64 9.10
N GLN A 456 -33.05 16.23 7.96
CA GLN A 456 -33.29 16.91 6.68
C GLN A 456 -34.61 16.44 6.04
N GLU A 457 -35.66 16.17 6.84
CA GLU A 457 -37.03 16.10 6.31
C GLU A 457 -37.55 17.52 6.09
N LYS A 458 -37.45 17.95 4.82
CA LYS A 458 -38.28 18.96 4.14
C LYS A 458 -38.38 20.31 4.85
N VAL A 459 -37.40 21.19 4.63
CA VAL A 459 -37.75 22.61 4.54
C VAL A 459 -38.66 22.76 3.32
N ASP A 460 -39.88 23.23 3.52
CA ASP A 460 -40.88 23.36 2.47
C ASP A 460 -40.28 24.19 1.30
N PRO A 461 -40.38 23.78 0.03
CA PRO A 461 -39.81 24.55 -1.10
C PRO A 461 -40.34 26.01 -1.14
N VAL A 462 -41.52 26.24 -0.54
CA VAL A 462 -42.14 27.55 -0.38
C VAL A 462 -41.42 28.40 0.69
N GLU A 463 -40.96 27.78 1.77
CA GLU A 463 -40.23 28.44 2.85
C GLU A 463 -38.81 28.81 2.41
N LEU A 464 -38.12 27.90 1.73
CA LEU A 464 -36.83 28.16 1.07
C LEU A 464 -36.90 29.30 0.05
N LYS A 465 -37.96 29.34 -0.77
CA LYS A 465 -38.20 30.47 -1.69
C LYS A 465 -38.47 31.78 -0.94
N LYS A 466 -39.20 31.76 0.19
CA LYS A 466 -39.44 32.96 1.00
C LYS A 466 -38.17 33.46 1.69
N THR A 467 -37.33 32.57 2.21
CA THR A 467 -36.05 32.95 2.83
C THR A 467 -35.07 33.46 1.78
N LEU A 468 -34.94 32.82 0.62
CA LEU A 468 -34.16 33.33 -0.50
C LEU A 468 -34.64 34.70 -0.99
N LYS A 469 -35.96 34.93 -1.05
CA LYS A 469 -36.51 36.23 -1.43
C LYS A 469 -36.21 37.30 -0.38
N LYS A 470 -36.34 36.99 0.91
CA LYS A 470 -35.94 37.89 2.01
C LYS A 470 -34.45 38.21 1.98
N ILE A 471 -33.59 37.22 1.77
CA ILE A 471 -32.14 37.40 1.68
C ILE A 471 -31.81 38.30 0.49
N ASN A 472 -32.40 38.05 -0.69
CA ASN A 472 -32.19 38.90 -1.86
C ASN A 472 -32.72 40.33 -1.66
N ASP A 473 -33.88 40.50 -1.03
CA ASP A 473 -34.43 41.82 -0.73
C ASP A 473 -33.56 42.59 0.29
N GLU A 474 -33.01 41.91 1.31
CA GLU A 474 -32.04 42.50 2.23
C GLU A 474 -30.72 42.83 1.55
N HIS A 475 -30.21 41.96 0.68
CA HIS A 475 -29.00 42.19 -0.08
C HIS A 475 -29.15 43.40 -1.00
N LYS A 476 -30.32 43.53 -1.64
CA LYS A 476 -30.65 44.66 -2.50
C LYS A 476 -30.76 45.95 -1.69
N LYS A 477 -31.45 45.94 -0.55
CA LYS A 477 -31.49 47.10 0.37
C LYS A 477 -30.12 47.52 0.89
N LYS A 478 -29.23 46.55 1.17
CA LYS A 478 -27.86 46.85 1.59
C LYS A 478 -27.04 47.42 0.43
N ALA A 479 -27.20 46.89 -0.78
CA ALA A 479 -26.56 47.42 -1.98
C ALA A 479 -27.03 48.84 -2.28
N ASP A 480 -28.34 49.09 -2.23
CA ASP A 480 -28.95 50.40 -2.46
C ASP A 480 -28.50 51.42 -1.41
N LYS A 481 -28.43 51.04 -0.12
CA LYS A 481 -27.83 51.87 0.93
C LYS A 481 -26.35 52.18 0.67
N LEU A 482 -25.59 51.17 0.26
CA LEU A 482 -24.17 51.36 -0.07
C LEU A 482 -23.99 52.30 -1.26
N THR A 483 -24.84 52.19 -2.28
CA THR A 483 -24.83 53.12 -3.41
C THR A 483 -25.22 54.52 -2.98
N ASP A 484 -26.27 54.68 -2.16
CA ASP A 484 -26.70 55.98 -1.63
C ASP A 484 -25.59 56.64 -0.81
N ASP A 485 -24.98 55.92 0.14
CA ASP A 485 -23.83 56.38 0.93
C ASP A 485 -22.63 56.76 0.04
N LEU A 486 -22.40 56.02 -1.05
CA LEU A 486 -21.35 56.31 -2.03
C LEU A 486 -21.66 57.58 -2.85
N THR A 487 -22.91 57.77 -3.27
CA THR A 487 -23.35 59.00 -3.97
C THR A 487 -23.30 60.22 -3.06
N GLU A 488 -23.67 60.09 -1.79
CA GLU A 488 -23.61 61.18 -0.81
C GLU A 488 -22.14 61.60 -0.58
N ARG A 489 -21.23 60.63 -0.43
CA ARG A 489 -19.78 60.88 -0.35
C ARG A 489 -19.19 61.44 -1.65
N LEU A 490 -19.76 61.12 -2.81
CA LEU A 490 -19.36 61.69 -4.10
C LEU A 490 -19.90 63.10 -4.31
N SER A 491 -21.01 63.48 -3.66
CA SER A 491 -21.55 64.84 -3.70
C SER A 491 -20.85 65.81 -2.73
N ASP A 492 -20.13 65.28 -1.74
CA ASP A 492 -19.29 66.04 -0.81
C ASP A 492 -17.88 66.37 -1.37
N ILE A 493 -17.56 65.92 -2.59
CA ILE A 493 -16.37 66.28 -3.38
C ILE A 493 -16.80 67.26 -4.48
#